data_AF-A0A9W9NCM7-F1
#
_entry.id   AF-A0A9W9NCM7-F1
#
_cell.length_a   1.000
_cell.length_b   1.000
_cell.length_c   1.000
_cell.angle_alpha   90.00
_cell.angle_beta   90.00
_cell.angle_gamma   90.00
#
_symmetry.space_group_name_H-M   'P 1'
#
loop_
_entity.id
_entity.type
_entity.pdbx_description
1 polymer ?
#
loop_
_entity_poly.entity_id
_entity_poly.type
_entity_poly.pdbx_seq_one_letter_code
_entity_poly.pdbx_strand_id
1 'polypeptide(L)'
;MRARSILRRLESPASVFSRPQIGPCGIRPQFPLPRPISTRPQPSESSSFWITITLLAIGGGACLHQSLSPSADPLPSSRPPQQEPFLGIIDTLRTMPIEPAPGTVGTLTPEQEAKLQEFWVLTLKVFGVNIETLEAEAKSSASNAAAAPPADKKKSAKRGWGLFRSTGDEKSETSSTSQASEITSGLASISITDGDDKYGQSKEFQQALEDMSPEEIRTAFWNMVKHDNPDALLLRFLRARKWDVKKALIMLISTMRWRLQDVHVDDDIMANGEALALKQSKSSDPTEKKKGDEFLHQLRMGKSFLHGVDRLGRPICVVRVRLHRASEQDPESLERFTVYTIETARLLLAPPVETATIIFDMTDFSLQNMDYTPVKFMIKCFEANYPESLGTVLIHKAPWVFSSIWSIIKGWLDPVVAAKIHFTKNREDLEAFIPPDRITKELDGDENWEYKYLEIEEGENSKMEDTETRDKLLAERQALAKEIQDITIEWIRASFKKEPEAISAAKEKRQTLVEQLRKQYWVLDPYIRARSLYDRLNIVQGEGKIEFYPGADKADKADKA
;
A
#
# COMPACT_ATOMS: atom_id res chain seq x y z
N MET A 1 -66.83 -1.25 61.61
CA MET A 1 -68.01 -0.80 60.83
C MET A 1 -67.92 -1.41 59.43
N ARG A 2 -69.09 -1.82 58.91
CA ARG A 2 -69.45 -2.46 57.62
C ARG A 2 -68.69 -1.92 56.39
N ALA A 3 -68.55 -2.57 55.23
CA ALA A 3 -68.78 -3.93 54.67
C ALA A 3 -68.29 -3.87 53.19
N ARG A 4 -67.44 -4.79 52.71
CA ARG A 4 -67.67 -5.87 51.71
C ARG A 4 -68.41 -5.53 50.39
N SER A 5 -67.76 -5.81 49.25
CA SER A 5 -68.18 -6.75 48.18
C SER A 5 -67.04 -6.89 47.13
N ILE A 6 -66.39 -8.02 46.84
CA ILE A 6 -66.78 -9.37 46.37
C ILE A 6 -66.66 -9.56 44.84
N LEU A 7 -65.71 -10.44 44.46
CA LEU A 7 -65.66 -11.46 43.37
C LEU A 7 -65.86 -11.02 41.89
N ARG A 8 -65.22 -11.61 40.86
CA ARG A 8 -65.06 -13.05 40.57
C ARG A 8 -64.11 -13.31 39.37
N ARG A 9 -63.47 -14.49 39.35
CA ARG A 9 -62.73 -15.14 38.23
C ARG A 9 -63.61 -15.44 37.01
N LEU A 10 -62.99 -15.73 35.85
CA LEU A 10 -63.21 -16.84 34.88
C LEU A 10 -62.16 -16.68 33.74
N GLU A 11 -61.17 -17.56 33.59
CA GLU A 11 -61.09 -18.75 32.69
C GLU A 11 -61.03 -18.49 31.16
N SER A 12 -60.11 -19.22 30.52
CA SER A 12 -59.65 -19.25 29.11
C SER A 12 -60.77 -19.62 28.10
N PRO A 13 -60.59 -19.39 26.76
CA PRO A 13 -60.04 -20.46 25.92
C PRO A 13 -59.20 -20.00 24.70
N ALA A 14 -58.45 -20.95 24.14
CA ALA A 14 -57.72 -20.87 22.88
C ALA A 14 -58.59 -21.11 21.63
N SER A 15 -58.23 -20.49 20.50
CA SER A 15 -58.56 -20.89 19.09
C SER A 15 -57.69 -20.05 18.14
N VAL A 16 -56.74 -20.58 17.36
CA VAL A 16 -56.81 -21.26 16.03
C VAL A 16 -57.29 -20.35 14.88
N PHE A 17 -56.66 -20.52 13.69
CA PHE A 17 -56.76 -19.85 12.36
C PHE A 17 -55.72 -18.72 12.13
N SER A 18 -54.97 -18.59 11.03
CA SER A 18 -54.66 -19.41 9.85
C SER A 18 -53.43 -18.80 9.14
N ARG A 19 -52.59 -19.63 8.50
CA ARG A 19 -51.49 -19.20 7.61
C ARG A 19 -52.01 -18.57 6.31
N PRO A 20 -51.24 -17.66 5.70
CA PRO A 20 -51.06 -17.60 4.26
C PRO A 20 -49.66 -18.11 3.87
N GLN A 21 -49.62 -19.01 2.89
CA GLN A 21 -48.41 -19.35 2.13
C GLN A 21 -48.07 -18.21 1.16
N ILE A 22 -46.80 -17.80 1.13
CA ILE A 22 -46.15 -17.17 -0.03
C ILE A 22 -44.78 -17.83 -0.19
N GLY A 23 -44.47 -18.24 -1.43
CA GLY A 23 -43.30 -19.01 -1.85
C GLY A 23 -41.97 -18.22 -1.90
N PRO A 24 -40.90 -18.84 -2.43
CA PRO A 24 -39.52 -18.54 -2.07
C PRO A 24 -38.86 -17.53 -3.01
N CYS A 25 -38.11 -16.56 -2.47
CA CYS A 25 -37.13 -15.81 -3.25
C CYS A 25 -36.11 -15.10 -2.33
N GLY A 26 -34.82 -15.22 -2.64
CA GLY A 26 -33.76 -14.33 -2.16
C GLY A 26 -32.80 -14.93 -1.13
N ILE A 27 -31.72 -15.54 -1.62
CA ILE A 27 -30.52 -15.89 -0.84
C ILE A 27 -29.85 -14.58 -0.38
N ARG A 28 -29.84 -14.32 0.93
CA ARG A 28 -28.95 -13.34 1.58
C ARG A 28 -27.60 -14.02 1.86
N PRO A 29 -26.44 -13.40 1.56
CA PRO A 29 -25.18 -13.83 2.16
C PRO A 29 -25.18 -13.43 3.64
N GLN A 30 -25.15 -14.43 4.53
CA GLN A 30 -24.85 -14.23 5.95
C GLN A 30 -23.32 -14.14 6.10
N PHE A 31 -22.82 -13.00 6.58
CA PHE A 31 -21.45 -12.88 7.06
C PHE A 31 -21.26 -13.79 8.30
N PRO A 32 -20.15 -14.55 8.44
CA PRO A 32 -19.90 -15.34 9.63
C PRO A 32 -19.57 -14.41 10.82
N LEU A 33 -20.25 -14.62 11.94
CA LEU A 33 -19.90 -14.00 13.22
C LEU A 33 -18.56 -14.59 13.74
N PRO A 34 -17.69 -13.79 14.39
CA PRO A 34 -16.41 -14.27 14.90
C PRO A 34 -16.59 -15.24 16.08
N ARG A 35 -15.81 -16.32 16.09
CA ARG A 35 -15.74 -17.29 17.20
C ARG A 35 -14.89 -16.72 18.35
N PRO A 36 -15.19 -17.05 19.62
CA PRO A 36 -14.42 -16.57 20.76
C PRO A 36 -13.06 -17.24 20.87
N ILE A 37 -12.04 -16.43 21.14
CA ILE A 37 -10.62 -16.77 21.26
C ILE A 37 -10.39 -17.67 22.49
N SER A 38 -9.75 -18.82 22.27
CA SER A 38 -9.30 -19.74 23.32
C SER A 38 -7.90 -19.36 23.80
N THR A 39 -7.77 -18.87 25.03
CA THR A 39 -6.49 -18.58 25.68
C THR A 39 -5.71 -19.86 26.02
N ARG A 40 -4.43 -19.93 25.65
CA ARG A 40 -3.46 -20.87 26.27
C ARG A 40 -2.20 -20.13 26.75
N PRO A 41 -1.51 -20.65 27.79
CA PRO A 41 -0.54 -19.90 28.59
C PRO A 41 0.89 -19.99 28.05
N GLN A 42 1.68 -18.94 28.28
CA GLN A 42 3.13 -18.91 28.08
C GLN A 42 3.89 -19.79 29.09
N PRO A 43 5.11 -20.24 28.72
CA PRO A 43 6.17 -20.46 29.70
C PRO A 43 7.45 -19.64 29.45
N SER A 44 7.81 -18.95 30.54
CA SER A 44 9.10 -18.48 31.12
C SER A 44 10.44 -18.52 30.37
N GLU A 45 11.19 -17.45 30.68
CA GLU A 45 12.61 -17.12 30.48
C GLU A 45 13.66 -18.24 30.70
N SER A 46 14.83 -18.09 30.06
CA SER A 46 16.11 -17.94 30.78
C SER A 46 17.36 -17.71 29.89
N SER A 47 18.24 -16.84 30.42
CA SER A 47 19.71 -16.94 30.49
C SER A 47 20.60 -16.68 29.26
N SER A 48 21.16 -15.46 29.24
CA SER A 48 22.60 -15.12 29.32
C SER A 48 23.62 -15.98 28.56
N PHE A 49 24.33 -15.37 27.60
CA PHE A 49 25.75 -15.68 27.37
C PHE A 49 26.51 -14.43 26.85
N TRP A 50 27.54 -14.04 27.59
CA TRP A 50 28.49 -12.98 27.27
C TRP A 50 29.53 -13.52 26.29
N ILE A 51 29.79 -12.81 25.18
CA ILE A 51 31.06 -12.93 24.44
C ILE A 51 31.54 -11.53 24.05
N THR A 52 32.54 -11.08 24.78
CA THR A 52 33.48 -10.00 24.44
C THR A 52 34.29 -10.38 23.20
N ILE A 53 34.34 -9.53 22.17
CA ILE A 53 35.40 -9.58 21.16
C ILE A 53 35.99 -8.17 20.98
N THR A 54 37.28 -8.12 21.23
CA THR A 54 38.18 -6.97 21.16
C THR A 54 38.52 -6.60 19.72
N LEU A 55 38.65 -5.28 19.52
CA LEU A 55 39.18 -4.56 18.36
C LEU A 55 40.46 -5.13 17.75
N LEU A 56 40.55 -5.05 16.41
CA LEU A 56 41.80 -4.75 15.71
C LEU A 56 41.48 -3.98 14.42
N ALA A 57 41.98 -2.74 14.37
CA ALA A 57 42.04 -1.90 13.18
C ALA A 57 43.22 -2.33 12.31
N ILE A 58 43.11 -2.11 10.99
CA ILE A 58 44.11 -1.51 10.09
C ILE A 58 43.49 -1.48 8.68
N GLY A 59 43.56 -0.32 8.03
CA GLY A 59 43.18 -0.19 6.61
C GLY A 59 43.15 1.25 6.15
N GLY A 60 44.32 1.85 5.96
CA GLY A 60 44.47 3.04 5.12
C GLY A 60 44.44 2.66 3.64
N GLY A 61 43.87 3.52 2.80
CA GLY A 61 43.88 3.33 1.35
C GLY A 61 43.14 4.46 0.64
N ALA A 62 43.87 5.22 -0.16
CA ALA A 62 43.54 6.56 -0.62
C ALA A 62 42.51 6.65 -1.76
N CYS A 63 41.94 7.85 -1.82
CA CYS A 63 41.12 8.45 -2.86
C CYS A 63 41.73 8.37 -4.27
N LEU A 64 40.91 8.08 -5.29
CA LEU A 64 41.07 8.61 -6.64
C LEU A 64 39.67 8.85 -7.27
N HIS A 65 39.33 10.13 -7.37
CA HIS A 65 38.17 10.69 -8.04
C HIS A 65 38.54 10.95 -9.51
N GLN A 66 37.77 10.42 -10.47
CA GLN A 66 37.93 10.77 -11.89
C GLN A 66 36.63 11.32 -12.45
N SER A 67 36.65 12.64 -12.63
CA SER A 67 35.65 13.46 -13.29
C SER A 67 35.64 13.20 -14.80
N LEU A 68 34.47 12.93 -15.38
CA LEU A 68 34.23 13.04 -16.81
C LEU A 68 32.87 13.72 -17.03
N SER A 69 32.92 14.99 -17.43
CA SER A 69 31.78 15.75 -17.95
C SER A 69 31.69 15.54 -19.46
N PRO A 70 30.49 15.36 -20.04
CA PRO A 70 30.26 15.64 -21.45
C PRO A 70 29.43 16.91 -21.64
N SER A 71 29.97 17.83 -22.44
CA SER A 71 29.28 19.00 -23.00
C SER A 71 28.17 18.57 -23.96
N ALA A 72 27.03 19.25 -23.93
CA ALA A 72 25.97 19.09 -24.93
C ALA A 72 25.46 20.47 -25.36
N ASP A 73 25.61 20.78 -26.65
CA ASP A 73 24.91 21.87 -27.32
C ASP A 73 23.48 21.41 -27.70
N PRO A 74 22.45 22.29 -27.65
CA PRO A 74 21.07 21.88 -27.88
C PRO A 74 20.67 21.96 -29.36
N LEU A 75 19.98 20.91 -29.84
CA LEU A 75 19.17 20.94 -31.07
C LEU A 75 17.70 21.27 -30.72
N PRO A 76 16.98 22.02 -31.57
CA PRO A 76 15.59 22.42 -31.30
C PRO A 76 14.61 21.30 -31.67
N SER A 77 13.78 20.86 -30.71
CA SER A 77 12.67 19.93 -30.96
C SER A 77 11.33 20.67 -30.98
N SER A 78 10.64 20.66 -32.12
CA SER A 78 9.22 20.97 -32.22
C SER A 78 8.41 19.71 -31.87
N ARG A 79 7.67 19.73 -30.74
CA ARG A 79 6.66 18.71 -30.43
C ARG A 79 5.27 19.18 -30.89
N PRO A 80 4.43 18.29 -31.47
CA PRO A 80 3.02 18.59 -31.70
C PRO A 80 2.26 18.67 -30.36
N PRO A 81 1.11 19.37 -30.30
CA PRO A 81 0.43 19.70 -29.06
C PRO A 81 -0.07 18.42 -28.36
N GLN A 82 0.45 18.18 -27.15
CA GLN A 82 -0.07 17.15 -26.26
C GLN A 82 -1.47 17.57 -25.80
N GLN A 83 -2.44 16.69 -25.99
CA GLN A 83 -3.74 16.76 -25.31
C GLN A 83 -3.45 16.64 -23.81
N GLU A 84 -3.71 17.71 -23.05
CA GLU A 84 -3.49 17.71 -21.61
C GLU A 84 -4.40 16.67 -20.93
N PRO A 85 -3.85 15.72 -20.16
CA PRO A 85 -4.66 14.92 -19.24
C PRO A 85 -5.14 15.84 -18.11
N PHE A 86 -6.39 16.27 -18.22
CA PHE A 86 -7.07 17.06 -17.19
C PHE A 86 -7.46 16.16 -16.00
N LEU A 87 -6.63 16.16 -14.96
CA LEU A 87 -6.99 16.65 -13.62
C LEU A 87 -5.76 17.32 -13.05
N GLY A 88 -5.95 18.51 -12.49
CA GLY A 88 -4.88 19.37 -12.03
C GLY A 88 -3.80 18.57 -11.31
N ILE A 89 -2.64 18.45 -11.96
CA ILE A 89 -1.38 18.37 -11.25
C ILE A 89 -1.46 19.47 -10.20
N ILE A 90 -1.23 19.11 -8.94
CA ILE A 90 -1.08 20.04 -7.82
C ILE A 90 -0.34 21.27 -8.36
N ASP A 91 -0.83 22.49 -8.11
CA ASP A 91 -0.18 23.67 -8.68
C ASP A 91 1.33 23.70 -8.33
N THR A 92 1.72 23.11 -7.17
CA THR A 92 3.13 22.91 -6.80
C THR A 92 3.90 21.85 -7.58
N LEU A 93 3.27 20.78 -8.09
CA LEU A 93 3.97 19.76 -8.90
C LEU A 93 4.02 20.15 -10.39
N ARG A 94 3.13 21.04 -10.84
CA ARG A 94 3.00 21.44 -12.25
C ARG A 94 4.22 22.19 -12.76
N THR A 95 4.98 22.80 -11.84
CA THR A 95 6.21 23.55 -12.13
C THR A 95 7.49 22.73 -11.90
N MET A 96 7.39 21.48 -11.46
CA MET A 96 8.53 20.63 -11.14
C MET A 96 8.86 19.67 -12.29
N PRO A 97 10.14 19.52 -12.69
CA PRO A 97 10.54 18.55 -13.71
C PRO A 97 10.54 17.14 -13.10
N ILE A 98 9.37 16.51 -13.04
CA ILE A 98 9.22 15.15 -12.49
C ILE A 98 9.23 14.16 -13.65
N GLU A 99 10.37 13.50 -13.85
CA GLU A 99 10.45 12.39 -14.79
C GLU A 99 10.06 11.07 -14.09
N PRO A 100 9.14 10.28 -14.67
CA PRO A 100 8.78 8.98 -14.12
C PRO A 100 10.00 8.05 -14.11
N ALA A 101 10.21 7.35 -12.99
CA ALA A 101 11.33 6.42 -12.86
C ALA A 101 11.21 5.23 -13.83
N PRO A 102 12.31 4.63 -14.31
CA PRO A 102 12.25 3.46 -15.20
C PRO A 102 11.43 2.30 -14.61
N GLY A 103 10.66 1.61 -15.45
CA GLY A 103 9.84 0.47 -15.00
C GLY A 103 8.56 0.87 -14.26
N THR A 104 8.11 2.12 -14.44
CA THR A 104 6.81 2.64 -13.98
C THR A 104 5.83 2.74 -15.16
N VAL A 105 4.58 3.10 -14.88
CA VAL A 105 3.57 3.32 -15.92
C VAL A 105 4.08 4.38 -16.91
N GLY A 106 4.00 4.08 -18.20
CA GLY A 106 4.47 4.97 -19.28
C GLY A 106 5.96 4.89 -19.58
N THR A 107 6.77 4.15 -18.81
CA THR A 107 8.22 4.00 -19.03
C THR A 107 8.68 2.57 -19.28
N LEU A 108 7.73 1.65 -19.50
CA LEU A 108 8.02 0.23 -19.69
C LEU A 108 8.73 -0.05 -21.01
N THR A 109 9.77 -0.87 -20.98
CA THR A 109 10.28 -1.52 -22.20
C THR A 109 9.31 -2.60 -22.68
N PRO A 110 9.41 -3.06 -23.94
CA PRO A 110 8.59 -4.18 -24.42
C PRO A 110 8.71 -5.45 -23.56
N GLU A 111 9.91 -5.74 -23.06
CA GLU A 111 10.16 -6.89 -22.17
C GLU A 111 9.51 -6.71 -20.80
N GLN A 112 9.52 -5.49 -20.26
CA GLN A 112 8.86 -5.15 -19.00
C GLN A 112 7.34 -5.20 -19.13
N GLU A 113 6.79 -4.73 -20.25
CA GLU A 113 5.36 -4.83 -20.54
C GLU A 113 4.92 -6.30 -20.64
N ALA A 114 5.70 -7.16 -21.30
CA ALA A 114 5.45 -8.59 -21.34
C ALA A 114 5.44 -9.22 -19.93
N LYS A 115 6.32 -8.78 -19.03
CA LYS A 115 6.36 -9.23 -17.64
C LYS A 115 5.15 -8.75 -16.83
N LEU A 116 4.67 -7.53 -17.08
CA LEU A 116 3.42 -7.04 -16.49
C LEU A 116 2.22 -7.87 -16.96
N GLN A 117 2.14 -8.23 -18.23
CA GLN A 117 1.10 -9.12 -18.77
C GLN A 117 1.15 -10.51 -18.12
N GLU A 118 2.34 -11.10 -18.02
CA GLU A 118 2.56 -12.38 -17.33
C GLU A 118 2.09 -12.30 -15.86
N PHE A 119 2.38 -11.18 -15.19
CA PHE A 119 1.99 -10.99 -13.81
C PHE A 119 0.47 -10.81 -13.63
N TRP A 120 -0.18 -10.07 -14.52
CA TRP A 120 -1.64 -10.00 -14.56
C TRP A 120 -2.26 -11.38 -14.75
N VAL A 121 -1.74 -12.19 -15.67
CA VAL A 121 -2.24 -13.57 -15.89
C VAL A 121 -2.21 -14.37 -14.59
N LEU A 122 -1.08 -14.41 -13.88
CA LEU A 122 -1.00 -15.17 -12.63
C LEU A 122 -1.90 -14.59 -11.53
N THR A 123 -1.98 -13.26 -11.42
CA THR A 123 -2.83 -12.58 -10.46
C THR A 123 -4.31 -12.90 -10.70
N LEU A 124 -4.76 -12.88 -11.96
CA LEU A 124 -6.12 -13.24 -12.35
C LEU A 124 -6.48 -14.70 -12.05
N LYS A 125 -5.51 -15.63 -12.15
CA LYS A 125 -5.73 -17.02 -11.72
C LYS A 125 -5.97 -17.13 -10.23
N VAL A 126 -5.17 -16.44 -9.42
CA VAL A 126 -5.35 -16.40 -7.96
C VAL A 126 -6.72 -15.80 -7.61
N PHE A 127 -7.19 -14.85 -8.41
CA PHE A 127 -8.51 -14.24 -8.27
C PHE A 127 -9.69 -15.15 -8.71
N GLY A 128 -9.41 -16.37 -9.19
CA GLY A 128 -10.43 -17.30 -9.65
C GLY A 128 -11.04 -16.93 -11.01
N VAL A 129 -10.40 -16.04 -11.77
CA VAL A 129 -10.88 -15.62 -13.09
C VAL A 129 -10.53 -16.70 -14.11
N ASN A 130 -11.54 -17.20 -14.85
CA ASN A 130 -11.29 -18.18 -15.91
C ASN A 130 -10.54 -17.51 -17.07
N ILE A 131 -9.29 -17.91 -17.25
CA ILE A 131 -8.41 -17.45 -18.32
C ILE A 131 -7.92 -18.59 -19.24
N GLU A 132 -8.58 -19.76 -19.23
CA GLU A 132 -8.16 -20.95 -19.99
C GLU A 132 -8.02 -20.65 -21.49
N THR A 133 -8.93 -19.83 -22.02
CA THR A 133 -8.88 -19.35 -23.41
C THR A 133 -7.59 -18.59 -23.73
N LEU A 134 -7.13 -17.71 -22.83
CA LEU A 134 -5.87 -16.99 -22.97
C LEU A 134 -4.68 -17.95 -22.97
N GLU A 135 -4.71 -19.00 -22.15
CA GLU A 135 -3.61 -19.96 -22.04
C GLU A 135 -3.49 -20.83 -23.30
N ALA A 136 -4.63 -21.27 -23.85
CA ALA A 136 -4.68 -22.00 -25.10
C ALA A 136 -4.16 -21.15 -26.27
N GLU A 137 -4.54 -19.88 -26.32
CA GLU A 137 -4.05 -18.91 -27.31
C GLU A 137 -2.54 -18.61 -27.13
N ALA A 138 -2.05 -18.53 -25.89
CA ALA A 138 -0.62 -18.37 -25.61
C ALA A 138 0.19 -19.58 -26.10
N LYS A 139 -0.28 -20.80 -25.81
CA LYS A 139 0.36 -22.06 -26.23
C LYS A 139 0.41 -22.21 -27.76
N SER A 140 -0.66 -21.85 -28.47
CA SER A 140 -0.70 -21.92 -29.94
C SER A 140 0.20 -20.86 -30.60
N SER A 141 0.30 -19.67 -30.02
CA SER A 141 1.24 -18.63 -30.51
C SER A 141 2.70 -19.07 -30.37
N ALA A 142 3.04 -19.81 -29.31
CA ALA A 142 4.38 -20.32 -29.05
C ALA A 142 4.75 -21.50 -29.97
N SER A 143 3.80 -22.38 -30.29
CA SER A 143 4.05 -23.48 -31.25
C SER A 143 4.23 -22.97 -32.68
N ASN A 144 3.47 -21.94 -33.08
CA ASN A 144 3.59 -21.35 -34.41
C ASN A 144 4.91 -20.58 -34.60
N ALA A 145 5.49 -20.03 -33.54
CA ALA A 145 6.82 -19.41 -33.59
C ALA A 145 7.98 -20.42 -33.71
N ALA A 146 7.76 -21.69 -33.34
CA ALA A 146 8.75 -22.76 -33.44
C ALA A 146 8.78 -23.44 -34.82
N ALA A 147 7.84 -23.14 -35.72
CA ALA A 147 7.67 -23.80 -37.02
C ALA A 147 8.27 -23.03 -38.22
N ALA A 148 9.05 -21.96 -38.00
CA ALA A 148 9.74 -21.23 -39.08
C ALA A 148 11.04 -21.94 -39.52
N PRO A 149 11.39 -21.95 -40.83
CA PRO A 149 12.57 -22.67 -41.34
C PRO A 149 13.89 -22.02 -40.88
N PRO A 150 15.02 -22.75 -40.86
CA PRO A 150 16.26 -22.28 -40.30
C PRO A 150 16.92 -21.24 -41.22
N ALA A 151 16.99 -19.99 -40.77
CA ALA A 151 17.85 -18.96 -41.36
C ALA A 151 18.98 -18.58 -40.37
N ASP A 152 20.13 -18.21 -40.95
CA ASP A 152 21.47 -18.29 -40.37
C ASP A 152 21.73 -17.66 -39.00
N LYS A 153 22.65 -18.32 -38.28
CA LYS A 153 23.13 -17.97 -36.94
C LYS A 153 23.75 -16.56 -36.90
N LYS A 154 22.99 -15.60 -36.35
CA LYS A 154 23.53 -14.56 -35.45
C LYS A 154 22.76 -14.62 -34.13
N LYS A 155 23.49 -14.70 -33.01
CA LYS A 155 22.97 -14.80 -31.64
C LYS A 155 22.05 -13.60 -31.33
N SER A 156 20.74 -13.77 -31.55
CA SER A 156 19.71 -12.98 -30.88
C SER A 156 19.06 -13.86 -29.83
N ALA A 157 18.86 -13.31 -28.63
CA ALA A 157 18.30 -14.02 -27.49
C ALA A 157 16.92 -14.59 -27.84
N LYS A 158 16.74 -15.90 -27.66
CA LYS A 158 15.46 -16.59 -27.87
C LYS A 158 14.40 -16.01 -26.93
N ARG A 159 13.42 -15.31 -27.50
CA ARG A 159 12.15 -14.91 -26.88
C ARG A 159 11.29 -16.15 -26.70
N GLY A 160 11.03 -16.59 -25.46
CA GLY A 160 10.17 -17.74 -25.18
C GLY A 160 9.58 -17.68 -23.78
N TRP A 161 8.25 -17.62 -23.71
CA TRP A 161 7.42 -17.57 -22.51
C TRP A 161 7.48 -18.91 -21.74
N GLY A 162 8.41 -19.00 -20.79
CA GLY A 162 8.80 -20.25 -20.12
C GLY A 162 7.81 -20.85 -19.11
N LEU A 163 6.59 -20.32 -18.98
CA LEU A 163 5.63 -20.76 -17.95
C LEU A 163 4.50 -21.67 -18.46
N PHE A 164 4.29 -21.80 -19.78
CA PHE A 164 3.22 -22.65 -20.33
C PHE A 164 3.64 -24.11 -20.56
N ARG A 165 4.87 -24.49 -20.18
CA ARG A 165 5.35 -25.87 -20.30
C ARG A 165 5.08 -26.64 -19.00
N SER A 166 3.84 -27.08 -18.82
CA SER A 166 3.50 -28.11 -17.82
C SER A 166 3.93 -29.47 -18.36
N THR A 167 4.74 -30.20 -17.59
CA THR A 167 5.00 -31.63 -17.80
C THR A 167 3.70 -32.39 -17.56
N GLY A 168 3.23 -33.10 -18.59
CA GLY A 168 1.98 -33.86 -18.53
C GLY A 168 2.18 -35.23 -17.91
N ASP A 169 1.23 -35.62 -17.06
CA ASP A 169 0.81 -37.01 -16.89
C ASP A 169 -0.72 -37.03 -17.03
N GLU A 170 -1.21 -37.77 -18.01
CA GLU A 170 -2.64 -37.96 -18.27
C GLU A 170 -3.24 -38.94 -17.25
N LYS A 171 -4.40 -38.59 -16.68
CA LYS A 171 -5.51 -39.52 -16.43
C LYS A 171 -6.82 -38.78 -16.15
N SER A 172 -7.86 -39.20 -16.86
CA SER A 172 -9.23 -38.73 -16.81
C SER A 172 -9.99 -39.18 -15.56
N GLU A 173 -10.85 -38.32 -14.98
CA GLU A 173 -12.31 -38.54 -14.85
C GLU A 173 -13.05 -37.47 -13.99
N THR A 174 -14.14 -36.96 -14.57
CA THR A 174 -15.41 -36.37 -14.08
C THR A 174 -15.61 -35.65 -12.72
N SER A 175 -16.15 -34.43 -12.88
CA SER A 175 -17.29 -33.77 -12.18
C SER A 175 -17.06 -32.80 -11.00
N SER A 176 -17.14 -31.50 -11.36
CA SER A 176 -17.74 -30.34 -10.67
C SER A 176 -17.33 -29.94 -9.25
N THR A 177 -16.27 -30.52 -8.66
CA THR A 177 -15.66 -29.99 -7.42
C THR A 177 -14.14 -29.77 -7.56
N SER A 178 -13.59 -29.93 -8.77
CA SER A 178 -12.15 -30.09 -9.02
C SER A 178 -11.40 -28.81 -9.45
N GLN A 179 -12.09 -27.74 -9.90
CA GLN A 179 -11.42 -26.57 -10.47
C GLN A 179 -10.64 -25.72 -9.45
N ALA A 180 -11.16 -25.57 -8.23
CA ALA A 180 -10.43 -24.90 -7.16
C ALA A 180 -9.14 -25.68 -6.80
N SER A 181 -9.23 -27.01 -6.77
CA SER A 181 -8.12 -27.93 -6.46
C SER A 181 -7.01 -27.90 -7.52
N GLU A 182 -7.34 -27.67 -8.79
CA GLU A 182 -6.37 -27.64 -9.90
C GLU A 182 -5.65 -26.29 -10.00
N ILE A 183 -6.35 -25.18 -9.75
CA ILE A 183 -5.74 -23.85 -9.62
C ILE A 183 -4.78 -23.85 -8.43
N THR A 184 -5.20 -24.39 -7.29
CA THR A 184 -4.32 -24.54 -6.12
C THR A 184 -3.14 -25.46 -6.37
N SER A 185 -3.24 -26.53 -7.16
CA SER A 185 -2.10 -27.42 -7.42
C SER A 185 -1.04 -26.78 -8.33
N GLY A 186 -1.45 -25.98 -9.32
CA GLY A 186 -0.55 -25.19 -10.17
C GLY A 186 0.16 -24.06 -9.41
N LEU A 187 -0.56 -23.38 -8.52
CA LEU A 187 -0.03 -22.30 -7.67
C LEU A 187 0.78 -22.80 -6.47
N ALA A 188 0.44 -23.96 -5.90
CA ALA A 188 1.17 -24.58 -4.79
C ALA A 188 2.61 -24.97 -5.17
N SER A 189 2.87 -25.17 -6.47
CA SER A 189 4.23 -25.43 -6.99
C SER A 189 5.15 -24.21 -7.02
N ILE A 190 4.62 -23.01 -6.72
CA ILE A 190 5.42 -21.77 -6.65
C ILE A 190 6.09 -21.71 -5.27
N SER A 191 7.32 -22.22 -5.16
CA SER A 191 8.18 -22.09 -3.97
C SER A 191 9.32 -21.10 -4.18
N ILE A 192 9.66 -20.31 -3.16
CA ILE A 192 10.94 -19.58 -3.10
C ILE A 192 12.02 -20.53 -2.56
N THR A 193 13.25 -20.39 -3.05
CA THR A 193 14.42 -21.05 -2.46
C THR A 193 14.78 -20.34 -1.14
N ASP A 194 15.00 -21.11 -0.06
CA ASP A 194 15.18 -20.64 1.33
C ASP A 194 16.05 -19.39 1.56
N GLY A 195 17.02 -19.10 0.68
CA GLY A 195 17.91 -17.93 0.81
C GLY A 195 17.28 -16.55 0.56
N ASP A 196 16.11 -16.48 -0.10
CA ASP A 196 15.45 -15.22 -0.46
C ASP A 196 14.23 -14.88 0.44
N ASP A 197 13.89 -15.72 1.43
CA ASP A 197 12.65 -15.59 2.22
C ASP A 197 12.85 -15.01 3.62
N LYS A 198 13.48 -13.82 3.71
CA LYS A 198 13.80 -13.13 4.98
C LYS A 198 12.61 -12.98 5.92
N TYR A 199 11.40 -12.81 5.39
CA TYR A 199 10.19 -12.51 6.15
C TYR A 199 9.19 -13.67 6.22
N GLY A 200 9.51 -14.84 5.66
CA GLY A 200 8.60 -15.98 5.63
C GLY A 200 7.40 -15.78 4.67
N GLN A 201 7.57 -14.95 3.64
CA GLN A 201 6.55 -14.64 2.63
C GLN A 201 6.07 -15.89 1.91
N SER A 202 6.89 -16.93 1.72
CA SER A 202 6.43 -18.19 1.10
C SER A 202 5.39 -18.89 1.96
N LYS A 203 5.59 -18.88 3.28
CA LYS A 203 4.64 -19.44 4.23
C LYS A 203 3.36 -18.59 4.27
N GLU A 204 3.51 -17.26 4.36
CA GLU A 204 2.38 -16.33 4.34
C GLU A 204 1.56 -16.46 3.04
N PHE A 205 2.22 -16.74 1.90
CA PHE A 205 1.58 -16.99 0.62
C PHE A 205 0.73 -18.26 0.64
N GLN A 206 1.28 -19.38 1.12
CA GLN A 206 0.52 -20.62 1.21
C GLN A 206 -0.66 -20.47 2.17
N GLN A 207 -0.44 -19.82 3.33
CA GLN A 207 -1.52 -19.51 4.26
C GLN A 207 -2.60 -18.63 3.62
N ALA A 208 -2.24 -17.65 2.79
CA ALA A 208 -3.22 -16.83 2.08
C ALA A 208 -4.09 -17.66 1.13
N LEU A 209 -3.50 -18.64 0.43
CA LEU A 209 -4.25 -19.53 -0.46
C LEU A 209 -5.13 -20.54 0.28
N GLU A 210 -4.79 -20.87 1.53
CA GLU A 210 -5.57 -21.76 2.40
C GLU A 210 -6.71 -21.02 3.11
N ASP A 211 -6.42 -19.82 3.63
CA ASP A 211 -7.30 -19.07 4.52
C ASP A 211 -8.22 -18.08 3.80
N MET A 212 -7.94 -17.73 2.53
CA MET A 212 -8.70 -16.72 1.78
C MET A 212 -9.28 -17.29 0.48
N SER A 213 -10.52 -16.92 0.17
CA SER A 213 -11.13 -17.26 -1.11
C SER A 213 -10.51 -16.45 -2.26
N PRO A 214 -10.53 -16.96 -3.51
CA PRO A 214 -10.12 -16.20 -4.69
C PRO A 214 -10.80 -14.84 -4.82
N GLU A 215 -12.10 -14.76 -4.47
CA GLU A 215 -12.89 -13.54 -4.47
C GLU A 215 -12.48 -12.56 -3.36
N GLU A 216 -12.11 -13.06 -2.18
CA GLU A 216 -11.58 -12.24 -1.09
C GLU A 216 -10.24 -11.64 -1.46
N ILE A 217 -9.33 -12.43 -2.04
CA ILE A 217 -8.04 -11.95 -2.55
C ILE A 217 -8.25 -10.91 -3.66
N ARG A 218 -9.16 -11.18 -4.61
CA ARG A 218 -9.50 -10.22 -5.68
C ARG A 218 -10.04 -8.91 -5.10
N THR A 219 -10.91 -8.98 -4.10
CA THR A 219 -11.48 -7.80 -3.43
C THR A 219 -10.40 -7.01 -2.69
N ALA A 220 -9.51 -7.70 -1.97
CA ALA A 220 -8.39 -7.10 -1.27
C ALA A 220 -7.46 -6.33 -2.23
N PHE A 221 -7.17 -6.89 -3.41
CA PHE A 221 -6.39 -6.20 -4.45
C PHE A 221 -7.06 -4.87 -4.86
N TRP A 222 -8.33 -4.90 -5.24
CA TRP A 222 -9.03 -3.71 -5.73
C TRP A 222 -9.24 -2.65 -4.63
N ASN A 223 -9.35 -3.07 -3.36
CA ASN A 223 -9.35 -2.17 -2.22
C ASN A 223 -7.97 -1.52 -2.03
N MET A 224 -6.89 -2.30 -2.16
CA MET A 224 -5.51 -1.81 -2.02
C MET A 224 -5.11 -0.78 -3.10
N VAL A 225 -5.72 -0.86 -4.29
CA VAL A 225 -5.51 0.10 -5.39
C VAL A 225 -5.94 1.53 -5.01
N LYS A 226 -7.04 1.72 -4.26
CA LYS A 226 -7.55 3.06 -3.89
C LYS A 226 -7.65 4.03 -5.09
N HIS A 227 -6.97 5.18 -5.05
CA HIS A 227 -6.90 6.14 -6.16
C HIS A 227 -5.69 5.91 -7.09
N ASP A 228 -4.91 4.86 -6.88
CA ASP A 228 -3.72 4.57 -7.67
C ASP A 228 -4.06 3.84 -8.97
N ASN A 229 -3.08 3.72 -9.85
CA ASN A 229 -3.17 2.89 -11.04
C ASN A 229 -2.92 1.40 -10.66
N PRO A 230 -3.80 0.46 -11.03
CA PRO A 230 -3.62 -0.96 -10.72
C PRO A 230 -2.33 -1.55 -11.35
N ASP A 231 -1.88 -1.04 -12.50
CA ASP A 231 -0.59 -1.42 -13.09
C ASP A 231 0.57 -0.90 -12.25
N ALA A 232 0.51 0.34 -11.75
CA ALA A 232 1.55 0.89 -10.88
C ALA A 232 1.72 0.04 -9.62
N LEU A 233 0.61 -0.41 -9.03
CA LEU A 233 0.65 -1.33 -7.90
C LEU A 233 1.41 -2.61 -8.22
N LEU A 234 1.07 -3.31 -9.31
CA LEU A 234 1.78 -4.54 -9.70
C LEU A 234 3.25 -4.28 -10.07
N LEU A 235 3.54 -3.17 -10.73
CA LEU A 235 4.90 -2.79 -11.12
C LEU A 235 5.81 -2.58 -9.91
N ARG A 236 5.30 -2.08 -8.77
CA ARG A 236 6.06 -2.00 -7.52
C ARG A 236 6.59 -3.38 -7.08
N PHE A 237 5.74 -4.41 -7.11
CA PHE A 237 6.15 -5.77 -6.76
C PHE A 237 7.13 -6.37 -7.79
N LEU A 238 6.92 -6.11 -9.09
CA LEU A 238 7.85 -6.56 -10.12
C LEU A 238 9.23 -5.94 -9.95
N ARG A 239 9.33 -4.62 -9.76
CA ARG A 239 10.62 -3.95 -9.54
C ARG A 239 11.30 -4.46 -8.26
N ALA A 240 10.55 -4.58 -7.15
CA ALA A 240 11.07 -5.09 -5.88
C ALA A 240 11.58 -6.54 -5.95
N ARG A 241 11.11 -7.33 -6.93
CA ARG A 241 11.55 -8.70 -7.17
C ARG A 241 12.31 -8.86 -8.48
N LYS A 242 12.94 -7.78 -8.97
CA LYS A 242 13.84 -7.77 -10.13
C LYS A 242 13.21 -8.40 -11.38
N TRP A 243 11.92 -8.13 -11.58
CA TRP A 243 11.09 -8.65 -12.67
C TRP A 243 10.89 -10.19 -12.65
N ASP A 244 11.13 -10.84 -11.52
CA ASP A 244 10.71 -12.22 -11.27
C ASP A 244 9.23 -12.25 -10.89
N VAL A 245 8.41 -12.67 -11.84
CA VAL A 245 6.94 -12.66 -11.73
C VAL A 245 6.44 -13.58 -10.62
N LYS A 246 7.09 -14.74 -10.41
CA LYS A 246 6.68 -15.69 -9.37
C LYS A 246 6.95 -15.13 -7.98
N LYS A 247 8.15 -14.57 -7.77
CA LYS A 247 8.50 -13.92 -6.50
C LYS A 247 7.65 -12.68 -6.24
N ALA A 248 7.33 -11.91 -7.29
CA ALA A 248 6.42 -10.76 -7.20
C ALA A 248 5.02 -11.19 -6.78
N LEU A 249 4.49 -12.30 -7.33
CA LEU A 249 3.20 -12.85 -6.94
C LEU A 249 3.18 -13.30 -5.48
N ILE A 250 4.22 -14.02 -5.03
CA ILE A 250 4.33 -14.41 -3.62
C ILE A 250 4.27 -13.18 -2.72
N MET A 251 5.13 -12.19 -2.98
CA MET A 251 5.17 -10.96 -2.19
C MET A 251 3.83 -10.22 -2.18
N LEU A 252 3.16 -10.12 -3.33
CA LEU A 252 1.87 -9.44 -3.48
C LEU A 252 0.77 -10.12 -2.64
N ILE A 253 0.61 -11.43 -2.76
CA ILE A 253 -0.45 -12.17 -2.06
C ILE A 253 -0.17 -12.23 -0.55
N SER A 254 1.10 -12.42 -0.13
CA SER A 254 1.48 -12.33 1.29
C SER A 254 1.19 -10.95 1.87
N THR A 255 1.44 -9.88 1.10
CA THR A 255 1.08 -8.51 1.48
C THR A 255 -0.43 -8.35 1.65
N MET A 256 -1.24 -8.92 0.76
CA MET A 256 -2.71 -8.86 0.89
C MET A 256 -3.20 -9.58 2.15
N ARG A 257 -2.64 -10.75 2.47
CA ARG A 257 -2.97 -11.46 3.71
C ARG A 257 -2.59 -10.64 4.94
N TRP A 258 -1.35 -10.13 5.00
CA TRP A 258 -0.91 -9.25 6.08
C TRP A 258 -1.84 -8.04 6.25
N ARG A 259 -2.20 -7.40 5.13
CA ARG A 259 -3.07 -6.23 5.09
C ARG A 259 -4.48 -6.52 5.61
N LEU A 260 -5.06 -7.65 5.23
CA LEU A 260 -6.44 -8.01 5.51
C LEU A 260 -6.63 -8.73 6.84
N GLN A 261 -5.72 -9.62 7.21
CA GLN A 261 -5.89 -10.53 8.35
C GLN A 261 -4.99 -10.18 9.55
N ASP A 262 -3.79 -9.65 9.33
CA ASP A 262 -2.85 -9.41 10.43
C ASP A 262 -3.00 -7.98 10.97
N VAL A 263 -3.14 -6.98 10.10
CA VAL A 263 -3.11 -5.55 10.48
C VAL A 263 -4.43 -4.82 10.25
N HIS A 264 -5.37 -5.40 9.49
CA HIS A 264 -6.70 -4.81 9.25
C HIS A 264 -6.64 -3.37 8.75
N VAL A 265 -5.86 -3.15 7.68
CA VAL A 265 -5.54 -1.78 7.24
C VAL A 265 -6.78 -1.03 6.76
N ASP A 266 -7.60 -1.66 5.92
CA ASP A 266 -8.70 -0.96 5.26
C ASP A 266 -10.01 -1.02 6.06
N ASP A 267 -10.29 -2.12 6.76
CA ASP A 267 -11.52 -2.37 7.54
C ASP A 267 -11.43 -1.86 8.99
N ASP A 268 -10.23 -1.66 9.52
CA ASP A 268 -10.03 -1.11 10.86
C ASP A 268 -9.21 0.20 10.82
N ILE A 269 -7.91 0.15 10.53
CA ILE A 269 -7.03 1.32 10.70
C ILE A 269 -7.54 2.56 9.96
N MET A 270 -7.83 2.42 8.65
CA MET A 270 -8.24 3.55 7.81
C MET A 270 -9.74 3.87 7.91
N ALA A 271 -10.58 2.84 8.12
CA ALA A 271 -12.01 3.05 8.34
C ALA A 271 -12.28 3.83 9.63
N ASN A 272 -11.50 3.59 10.68
CA ASN A 272 -11.72 4.16 12.00
C ASN A 272 -10.86 5.39 12.30
N GLY A 273 -9.60 5.41 11.82
CA GLY A 273 -8.66 6.52 11.94
C GLY A 273 -8.60 7.17 13.33
N GLU A 274 -8.49 8.50 13.34
CA GLU A 274 -8.39 9.30 14.57
C GLU A 274 -9.72 9.33 15.37
N ALA A 275 -10.85 9.16 14.68
CA ALA A 275 -12.18 9.22 15.28
C ALA A 275 -12.40 8.09 16.30
N LEU A 276 -11.96 6.86 15.99
CA LEU A 276 -12.00 5.77 16.95
C LEU A 276 -11.07 6.02 18.14
N ALA A 277 -9.87 6.54 17.89
CA ALA A 277 -8.94 6.87 18.97
C ALA A 277 -9.55 7.90 19.94
N LEU A 278 -10.26 8.91 19.43
CA LEU A 278 -11.00 9.86 20.26
C LEU A 278 -12.14 9.20 21.03
N LYS A 279 -12.91 8.33 20.39
CA LYS A 279 -13.96 7.57 21.08
C LYS A 279 -13.38 6.70 22.20
N GLN A 280 -12.28 6.00 21.90
CA GLN A 280 -11.55 5.14 22.83
C GLN A 280 -10.99 5.92 24.01
N SER A 281 -10.38 7.10 23.80
CA SER A 281 -9.86 7.96 24.88
C SER A 281 -10.92 8.37 25.93
N LYS A 282 -12.20 8.33 25.54
CA LYS A 282 -13.35 8.64 26.40
C LYS A 282 -14.00 7.38 27.00
N SER A 283 -13.48 6.20 26.72
CA SER A 283 -13.98 4.92 27.20
C SER A 283 -13.80 4.79 28.72
N SER A 284 -14.74 4.09 29.36
CA SER A 284 -14.60 3.65 30.75
C SER A 284 -13.72 2.40 30.90
N ASP A 285 -13.49 1.65 29.83
CA ASP A 285 -12.54 0.52 29.82
C ASP A 285 -11.10 1.07 29.77
N PRO A 286 -10.26 0.81 30.79
CA PRO A 286 -8.89 1.30 30.84
C PRO A 286 -8.03 0.86 29.65
N THR A 287 -8.25 -0.33 29.10
CA THR A 287 -7.46 -0.88 27.99
C THR A 287 -7.77 -0.13 26.70
N GLU A 288 -9.05 0.05 26.40
CA GLU A 288 -9.48 0.81 25.23
C GLU A 288 -9.10 2.28 25.36
N LYS A 289 -9.26 2.85 26.56
CA LYS A 289 -8.83 4.21 26.85
C LYS A 289 -7.35 4.42 26.59
N LYS A 290 -6.50 3.51 27.09
CA LYS A 290 -5.05 3.55 26.86
C LYS A 290 -4.71 3.55 25.37
N LYS A 291 -5.32 2.68 24.55
CA LYS A 291 -5.09 2.64 23.09
C LYS A 291 -5.43 3.97 22.42
N GLY A 292 -6.59 4.54 22.75
CA GLY A 292 -7.03 5.83 22.21
C GLY A 292 -6.12 6.98 22.61
N ASP A 293 -5.74 7.03 23.89
CA ASP A 293 -4.84 8.04 24.44
C ASP A 293 -3.45 7.96 23.80
N GLU A 294 -2.87 6.76 23.66
CA GLU A 294 -1.56 6.55 23.05
C GLU A 294 -1.54 6.96 21.57
N PHE A 295 -2.55 6.57 20.79
CA PHE A 295 -2.64 6.91 19.37
C PHE A 295 -2.76 8.43 19.18
N LEU A 296 -3.66 9.09 19.93
CA LEU A 296 -3.82 10.54 19.85
C LEU A 296 -2.61 11.31 20.39
N HIS A 297 -1.91 10.78 21.39
CA HIS A 297 -0.71 11.42 21.92
C HIS A 297 0.38 11.56 20.84
N GLN A 298 0.58 10.53 20.02
CA GLN A 298 1.56 10.56 18.91
C GLN A 298 1.23 11.64 17.87
N LEU A 299 -0.05 11.77 17.53
CA LEU A 299 -0.53 12.82 16.64
C LEU A 299 -0.36 14.20 17.29
N ARG A 300 -0.93 14.42 18.48
CA ARG A 300 -0.91 15.72 19.16
C ARG A 300 0.49 16.28 19.37
N MET A 301 1.48 15.43 19.69
CA MET A 301 2.86 15.85 19.87
C MET A 301 3.63 16.03 18.54
N GLY A 302 3.07 15.63 17.41
CA GLY A 302 3.73 15.63 16.11
C GLY A 302 4.93 14.69 16.09
N LYS A 303 4.80 13.48 16.65
CA LYS A 303 5.88 12.48 16.66
C LYS A 303 6.28 12.09 15.24
N SER A 304 5.30 11.95 14.36
CA SER A 304 5.49 11.81 12.93
C SER A 304 4.38 12.55 12.19
N PHE A 305 4.73 13.30 11.14
CA PHE A 305 3.77 14.07 10.37
C PHE A 305 4.23 14.27 8.92
N LEU A 306 3.28 14.54 8.04
CA LEU A 306 3.51 14.81 6.62
C LEU A 306 3.45 16.31 6.39
N HIS A 307 4.45 16.89 5.74
CA HIS A 307 4.40 18.29 5.34
C HIS A 307 5.33 18.55 4.17
N GLY A 308 4.82 19.25 3.16
CA GLY A 308 5.59 19.63 1.98
C GLY A 308 6.03 18.47 1.09
N VAL A 309 6.82 18.84 0.07
CA VAL A 309 7.41 17.91 -0.89
C VAL A 309 8.88 18.22 -1.14
N ASP A 310 9.63 17.18 -1.48
CA ASP A 310 11.03 17.31 -1.86
C ASP A 310 11.20 17.76 -3.32
N ARG A 311 12.44 17.85 -3.80
CA ARG A 311 12.78 18.29 -5.18
C ARG A 311 12.23 17.39 -6.29
N LEU A 312 11.81 16.16 -5.97
CA LEU A 312 11.20 15.24 -6.93
C LEU A 312 9.67 15.16 -6.75
N GLY A 313 9.10 16.05 -5.93
CA GLY A 313 7.66 16.08 -5.67
C GLY A 313 7.19 15.01 -4.69
N ARG A 314 8.10 14.31 -4.01
CA ARG A 314 7.76 13.26 -3.04
C ARG A 314 7.23 13.88 -1.76
N PRO A 315 6.07 13.45 -1.22
CA PRO A 315 5.60 13.90 0.08
C PRO A 315 6.65 13.57 1.14
N ILE A 316 6.88 14.52 2.05
CA ILE A 316 7.87 14.37 3.13
C ILE A 316 7.15 13.97 4.42
N CYS A 317 7.56 12.84 5.01
CA CYS A 317 7.21 12.44 6.37
C CYS A 317 8.37 12.78 7.30
N VAL A 318 8.15 13.64 8.30
CA VAL A 318 9.12 13.99 9.33
C VAL A 318 8.84 13.13 10.56
N VAL A 319 9.87 12.49 11.10
CA VAL A 319 9.85 11.69 12.33
C VAL A 319 10.77 12.35 13.34
N ARG A 320 10.20 12.90 14.43
CA ARG A 320 10.96 13.55 15.50
C ARG A 320 11.42 12.50 16.52
N VAL A 321 12.65 12.01 16.38
CA VAL A 321 13.11 10.84 17.17
C VAL A 321 13.22 11.18 18.65
N ARG A 322 13.57 12.42 19.02
CA ARG A 322 13.60 12.90 20.41
C ARG A 322 12.31 12.72 21.20
N LEU A 323 11.17 12.59 20.50
CA LEU A 323 9.84 12.41 21.09
C LEU A 323 9.47 10.94 21.34
N HIS A 324 10.31 9.99 20.93
CA HIS A 324 10.06 8.57 21.16
C HIS A 324 10.68 8.11 22.49
N ARG A 325 9.92 7.33 23.28
CA ARG A 325 10.42 6.51 24.39
C ARG A 325 9.70 5.18 24.41
N ALA A 326 10.45 4.08 24.47
CA ALA A 326 9.90 2.72 24.40
C ALA A 326 8.91 2.39 25.53
N SER A 327 9.07 2.99 26.71
CA SER A 327 8.23 2.72 27.88
C SER A 327 6.87 3.43 27.88
N GLU A 328 6.63 4.34 26.94
CA GLU A 328 5.43 5.20 26.94
C GLU A 328 4.28 4.62 26.12
N GLN A 329 4.53 3.58 25.32
CA GLN A 329 3.55 3.06 24.35
C GLN A 329 3.68 1.57 24.15
N ASP A 330 2.55 0.90 23.95
CA ASP A 330 2.56 -0.50 23.57
C ASP A 330 3.08 -0.67 22.12
N PRO A 331 3.89 -1.71 21.82
CA PRO A 331 4.41 -1.94 20.47
C PRO A 331 3.31 -1.99 19.40
N GLU A 332 2.18 -2.64 19.70
CA GLU A 332 1.03 -2.74 18.80
C GLU A 332 0.44 -1.36 18.46
N SER A 333 0.30 -0.47 19.45
CA SER A 333 -0.17 0.91 19.24
C SER A 333 0.77 1.68 18.32
N LEU A 334 2.09 1.46 18.46
CA LEU A 334 3.11 2.11 17.64
C LEU A 334 3.15 1.56 16.20
N GLU A 335 3.02 0.25 16.02
CA GLU A 335 2.90 -0.40 14.72
C GLU A 335 1.64 0.08 13.99
N ARG A 336 0.49 0.13 14.68
CA ARG A 336 -0.77 0.68 14.16
C ARG A 336 -0.61 2.13 13.70
N PHE A 337 -0.01 2.98 14.53
CA PHE A 337 0.25 4.38 14.18
C PHE A 337 1.20 4.52 12.98
N THR A 338 2.22 3.66 12.90
CA THR A 338 3.16 3.61 11.76
C THR A 338 2.41 3.27 10.47
N VAL A 339 1.55 2.26 10.48
CA VAL A 339 0.76 1.86 9.30
C VAL A 339 -0.24 2.95 8.93
N TYR A 340 -0.94 3.55 9.89
CA TYR A 340 -1.81 4.72 9.66
C TYR A 340 -1.04 5.85 8.96
N THR A 341 0.18 6.15 9.42
CA THR A 341 1.02 7.21 8.84
C THR A 341 1.45 6.87 7.42
N ILE A 342 1.86 5.62 7.14
CA ILE A 342 2.21 5.16 5.78
C ILE A 342 1.01 5.27 4.84
N GLU A 343 -0.16 4.79 5.26
CA GLU A 343 -1.37 4.83 4.45
C GLU A 343 -1.86 6.25 4.20
N THR A 344 -1.70 7.13 5.19
CA THR A 344 -2.00 8.55 5.03
C THR A 344 -1.02 9.22 4.07
N ALA A 345 0.27 8.87 4.12
CA ALA A 345 1.26 9.34 3.15
C ALA A 345 0.92 8.89 1.72
N ARG A 346 0.40 7.67 1.55
CA ARG A 346 -0.05 7.17 0.25
C ARG A 346 -1.23 7.96 -0.31
N LEU A 347 -2.08 8.57 0.52
CA LEU A 347 -3.14 9.48 0.06
C LEU A 347 -2.59 10.77 -0.57
N LEU A 348 -1.36 11.16 -0.21
CA LEU A 348 -0.71 12.37 -0.72
C LEU A 348 0.11 12.12 -2.00
N LEU A 349 0.18 10.89 -2.48
CA LEU A 349 0.89 10.58 -3.72
C LEU A 349 0.05 11.02 -4.92
N ALA A 350 0.69 11.73 -5.84
CA ALA A 350 0.09 12.14 -7.10
C ALA A 350 0.99 11.69 -8.27
N PRO A 351 0.45 11.01 -9.31
CA PRO A 351 1.24 10.64 -10.48
C PRO A 351 2.00 11.84 -11.07
N PRO A 352 3.25 11.66 -11.55
CA PRO A 352 3.98 10.39 -11.67
C PRO A 352 4.75 9.98 -10.38
N VAL A 353 4.53 10.65 -9.26
CA VAL A 353 5.23 10.36 -8.00
C VAL A 353 4.60 9.16 -7.29
N GLU A 354 5.38 8.08 -7.13
CA GLU A 354 4.96 6.84 -6.46
C GLU A 354 5.61 6.62 -5.08
N THR A 355 6.48 7.52 -4.63
CA THR A 355 7.32 7.33 -3.43
C THR A 355 7.31 8.52 -2.49
N ALA A 356 7.62 8.29 -1.21
CA ALA A 356 7.76 9.30 -0.18
C ALA A 356 9.22 9.49 0.28
N THR A 357 9.48 10.65 0.89
CA THR A 357 10.72 11.00 1.57
C THR A 357 10.48 10.90 3.08
N ILE A 358 11.38 10.25 3.82
CA ILE A 358 11.31 10.22 5.29
C ILE A 358 12.48 10.98 5.87
N ILE A 359 12.24 11.93 6.76
CA ILE A 359 13.27 12.61 7.54
C ILE A 359 13.20 12.07 8.96
N PHE A 360 14.24 11.38 9.41
CA PHE A 360 14.44 11.12 10.83
C PHE A 360 15.22 12.31 11.41
N ASP A 361 14.52 13.20 12.09
CA ASP A 361 15.11 14.31 12.80
C ASP A 361 15.69 13.81 14.13
N MET A 362 17.02 13.77 14.19
CA MET A 362 17.81 13.30 15.33
C MET A 362 18.24 14.46 16.24
N THR A 363 17.75 15.69 16.02
CA THR A 363 17.98 16.79 16.94
C THR A 363 17.58 16.39 18.36
N ASP A 364 18.47 16.63 19.33
CA ASP A 364 18.33 16.23 20.73
C ASP A 364 18.17 14.72 20.98
N PHE A 365 18.59 13.88 20.04
CA PHE A 365 18.58 12.43 20.24
C PHE A 365 19.46 11.99 21.41
N SER A 366 18.92 11.10 22.24
CA SER A 366 19.64 10.36 23.28
C SER A 366 19.38 8.86 23.16
N LEU A 367 20.18 8.03 23.85
CA LEU A 367 19.99 6.58 23.86
C LEU A 367 18.62 6.15 24.45
N GLN A 368 17.97 6.99 25.25
CA GLN A 368 16.62 6.73 25.77
C GLN A 368 15.56 6.74 24.65
N ASN A 369 15.86 7.38 23.53
CA ASN A 369 14.98 7.45 22.36
C ASN A 369 15.16 6.27 21.41
N MET A 370 16.17 5.42 21.62
CA MET A 370 16.43 4.30 20.74
C MET A 370 15.54 3.12 21.07
N ASP A 371 14.71 2.71 20.11
CA ASP A 371 13.92 1.48 20.18
C ASP A 371 14.05 0.70 18.88
N TYR A 372 14.52 -0.53 18.98
CA TYR A 372 14.72 -1.40 17.82
C TYR A 372 13.42 -2.02 17.31
N THR A 373 12.37 -2.06 18.12
CA THR A 373 11.06 -2.64 17.75
C THR A 373 10.41 -1.89 16.58
N PRO A 374 10.12 -0.58 16.68
CA PRO A 374 9.57 0.18 15.56
C PRO A 374 10.52 0.26 14.37
N VAL A 375 11.84 0.26 14.60
CA VAL A 375 12.83 0.24 13.50
C VAL A 375 12.70 -1.04 12.69
N LYS A 376 12.68 -2.21 13.33
CA LYS A 376 12.51 -3.49 12.64
C LYS A 376 11.16 -3.57 11.93
N PHE A 377 10.10 -3.05 12.56
CA PHE A 377 8.78 -3.01 11.95
C PHE A 377 8.74 -2.12 10.70
N MET A 378 9.31 -0.91 10.76
CA MET A 378 9.43 -0.03 9.59
C MET A 378 10.24 -0.67 8.46
N ILE A 379 11.34 -1.36 8.79
CA ILE A 379 12.13 -2.11 7.80
C ILE A 379 11.27 -3.21 7.15
N LYS A 380 10.56 -4.02 7.95
CA LYS A 380 9.63 -5.03 7.41
C LYS A 380 8.57 -4.39 6.51
N CYS A 381 7.99 -3.26 6.93
CA CYS A 381 7.02 -2.53 6.13
C CYS A 381 7.57 -2.20 4.73
N PHE A 382 8.73 -1.55 4.62
CA PHE A 382 9.24 -1.11 3.32
C PHE A 382 9.90 -2.21 2.48
N GLU A 383 10.35 -3.31 3.08
CA GLU A 383 10.97 -4.44 2.34
C GLU A 383 9.99 -5.55 1.95
N ALA A 384 8.89 -5.70 2.70
CA ALA A 384 7.94 -6.81 2.55
C ALA A 384 6.54 -6.38 2.09
N ASN A 385 6.00 -5.30 2.66
CA ASN A 385 4.57 -4.97 2.58
C ASN A 385 4.25 -3.71 1.75
N TYR A 386 5.20 -2.79 1.64
CA TYR A 386 5.12 -1.54 0.87
C TYR A 386 6.32 -1.41 -0.08
N PRO A 387 6.53 -2.39 -0.98
CA PRO A 387 7.64 -2.33 -1.93
C PRO A 387 7.58 -1.05 -2.75
N GLU A 388 8.76 -0.51 -3.09
CA GLU A 388 8.89 0.63 -4.00
C GLU A 388 8.04 1.85 -3.60
N SER A 389 7.72 2.00 -2.31
CA SER A 389 7.01 3.17 -1.76
C SER A 389 7.98 4.16 -1.08
N LEU A 390 9.19 3.71 -0.74
CA LEU A 390 10.24 4.53 -0.16
C LEU A 390 11.16 5.11 -1.23
N GLY A 391 11.25 6.44 -1.30
CA GLY A 391 12.07 7.16 -2.26
C GLY A 391 13.45 7.49 -1.71
N THR A 392 13.48 8.19 -0.57
CA THR A 392 14.73 8.52 0.14
C THR A 392 14.48 8.64 1.64
N VAL A 393 15.52 8.38 2.43
CA VAL A 393 15.51 8.53 3.88
C VAL A 393 16.65 9.45 4.27
N LEU A 394 16.34 10.53 4.97
CA LEU A 394 17.31 11.49 5.48
C LEU A 394 17.44 11.30 6.99
N ILE A 395 18.58 10.80 7.45
CA ILE A 395 18.92 10.79 8.87
C ILE A 395 19.59 12.14 9.18
N HIS A 396 18.80 13.08 9.69
CA HIS A 396 19.19 14.46 9.88
C HIS A 396 19.73 14.72 11.28
N LYS A 397 20.88 15.40 11.40
CA LYS A 397 21.53 15.78 12.67
C LYS A 397 21.84 14.60 13.61
N ALA A 398 22.14 13.42 13.05
CA ALA A 398 22.52 12.26 13.87
C ALA A 398 23.76 12.56 14.74
N PRO A 399 23.70 12.36 16.07
CA PRO A 399 24.86 12.54 16.92
C PRO A 399 25.90 11.44 16.69
N TRP A 400 27.16 11.69 17.07
CA TRP A 400 28.28 10.77 16.82
C TRP A 400 28.02 9.34 17.35
N VAL A 401 27.31 9.20 18.48
CA VAL A 401 26.94 7.91 19.09
C VAL A 401 26.04 7.06 18.19
N PHE A 402 25.29 7.69 17.27
CA PHE A 402 24.42 6.99 16.34
C PHE A 402 25.19 6.14 15.32
N SER A 403 26.48 6.40 15.09
CA SER A 403 27.30 5.60 14.17
C SER A 403 27.34 4.09 14.53
N SER A 404 27.39 3.75 15.82
CA SER A 404 27.34 2.37 16.30
C SER A 404 25.95 1.76 16.11
N ILE A 405 24.89 2.50 16.41
CA ILE A 405 23.50 2.09 16.20
C ILE A 405 23.26 1.83 14.71
N TRP A 406 23.72 2.73 13.85
CA TRP A 406 23.60 2.59 12.41
C TRP A 406 24.30 1.35 11.87
N SER A 407 25.46 0.98 12.42
CA SER A 407 26.17 -0.24 12.02
C SER A 407 25.35 -1.51 12.30
N ILE A 408 24.55 -1.50 13.38
CA ILE A 408 23.58 -2.57 13.69
C ILE A 408 22.41 -2.54 12.70
N ILE A 409 21.76 -1.38 12.55
CA ILE A 409 20.59 -1.22 11.66
C ILE A 409 20.94 -1.58 10.22
N LYS A 410 22.10 -1.17 9.73
CA LYS A 410 22.58 -1.46 8.38
C LYS A 410 22.68 -2.97 8.12
N GLY A 411 22.99 -3.77 9.15
CA GLY A 411 23.01 -5.23 9.04
C GLY A 411 21.62 -5.86 8.86
N TRP A 412 20.54 -5.11 9.14
CA TRP A 412 19.16 -5.56 8.95
C TRP A 412 18.56 -5.11 7.64
N LEU A 413 19.17 -4.18 6.92
CA LEU A 413 18.61 -3.61 5.70
C LEU A 413 19.02 -4.42 4.48
N ASP A 414 18.09 -4.63 3.56
CA ASP A 414 18.44 -5.07 2.23
C ASP A 414 19.25 -3.94 1.51
N PRO A 415 20.13 -4.29 0.56
CA PRO A 415 20.99 -3.31 -0.11
C PRO A 415 20.23 -2.19 -0.84
N VAL A 416 19.02 -2.44 -1.33
CA VAL A 416 18.21 -1.44 -2.06
C VAL A 416 17.66 -0.40 -1.09
N VAL A 417 17.11 -0.80 0.05
CA VAL A 417 16.67 0.15 1.09
C VAL A 417 17.86 0.87 1.71
N ALA A 418 18.96 0.17 2.00
CA ALA A 418 20.17 0.80 2.53
C ALA A 418 20.73 1.90 1.61
N ALA A 419 20.64 1.73 0.29
CA ALA A 419 21.11 2.70 -0.69
C ALA A 419 20.26 3.99 -0.73
N LYS A 420 19.04 3.97 -0.18
CA LYS A 420 18.13 5.13 -0.11
C LYS A 420 18.38 6.01 1.11
N ILE A 421 19.27 5.60 2.02
CA ILE A 421 19.53 6.29 3.29
C ILE A 421 20.72 7.24 3.13
N HIS A 422 20.50 8.51 3.46
CA HIS A 422 21.49 9.57 3.43
C HIS A 422 21.58 10.23 4.81
N PHE A 423 22.80 10.57 5.22
CA PHE A 423 23.04 11.33 6.44
C PHE A 423 23.21 12.80 6.09
N THR A 424 22.46 13.66 6.78
CA THR A 424 22.53 15.11 6.62
C THR A 424 22.83 15.74 7.97
N LYS A 425 23.71 16.74 8.02
CA LYS A 425 24.19 17.36 9.28
C LYS A 425 23.63 18.75 9.51
N ASN A 426 23.34 19.47 8.45
CA ASN A 426 22.92 20.86 8.46
C ASN A 426 21.90 21.11 7.33
N ARG A 427 21.45 22.36 7.25
CA ARG A 427 20.55 22.84 6.21
C ARG A 427 21.11 22.57 4.80
N GLU A 428 22.37 22.86 4.55
CA GLU A 428 22.99 22.71 3.23
C GLU A 428 22.92 21.27 2.70
N ASP A 429 23.11 20.28 3.58
CA ASP A 429 22.93 18.87 3.23
C ASP A 429 21.47 18.52 2.89
N LEU A 430 20.49 19.11 3.58
CA LEU A 430 19.06 18.94 3.26
C LEU A 430 18.68 19.60 1.93
N GLU A 431 19.31 20.73 1.58
CA GLU A 431 19.03 21.46 0.34
C GLU A 431 19.35 20.64 -0.92
N ALA A 432 20.17 19.60 -0.82
CA ALA A 432 20.39 18.64 -1.91
C ALA A 432 19.11 17.85 -2.27
N PHE A 433 18.18 17.71 -1.33
CA PHE A 433 16.96 16.92 -1.49
C PHE A 433 15.69 17.77 -1.49
N ILE A 434 15.67 18.87 -0.73
CA ILE A 434 14.47 19.69 -0.48
C ILE A 434 14.77 21.14 -0.90
N PRO A 435 13.87 21.84 -1.60
CA PRO A 435 14.05 23.27 -1.86
C PRO A 435 14.19 24.08 -0.55
N PRO A 436 15.09 25.07 -0.45
CA PRO A 436 15.35 25.79 0.80
C PRO A 436 14.10 26.45 1.42
N ASP A 437 13.22 26.96 0.57
CA ASP A 437 11.92 27.59 0.90
C ASP A 437 10.85 26.60 1.38
N ARG A 438 11.16 25.29 1.37
CA ARG A 438 10.30 24.18 1.80
C ARG A 438 10.91 23.35 2.93
N ILE A 439 12.04 23.81 3.48
CA ILE A 439 12.61 23.27 4.71
C ILE A 439 12.04 24.11 5.85
N THR A 440 11.39 23.46 6.82
CA THR A 440 10.81 24.14 7.98
C THR A 440 11.89 24.78 8.85
N LYS A 441 11.56 25.86 9.55
CA LYS A 441 12.46 26.48 10.54
C LYS A 441 12.94 25.51 11.63
N GLU A 442 12.13 24.51 11.97
CA GLU A 442 12.53 23.44 12.90
C GLU A 442 13.74 22.63 12.39
N LEU A 443 13.89 22.53 11.06
CA LEU A 443 15.01 21.89 10.37
C LEU A 443 16.01 22.93 9.83
N ASP A 444 16.07 24.11 10.44
CA ASP A 444 16.92 25.26 10.10
C ASP A 444 16.65 25.92 8.72
N GLY A 445 15.52 25.62 8.09
CA GLY A 445 15.14 26.19 6.79
C GLY A 445 14.40 27.52 6.86
N ASP A 446 13.91 27.98 5.70
CA ASP A 446 13.23 29.29 5.57
C ASP A 446 11.71 29.21 5.73
N GLU A 447 11.13 28.02 5.64
CA GLU A 447 9.68 27.86 5.68
C GLU A 447 9.14 28.12 7.09
N ASN A 448 8.32 29.16 7.21
CA ASN A 448 7.66 29.55 8.46
C ASN A 448 6.39 28.72 8.70
N TRP A 449 6.57 27.42 8.90
CA TRP A 449 5.51 26.48 9.23
C TRP A 449 5.85 25.73 10.52
N GLU A 450 4.84 25.49 11.35
CA GLU A 450 4.96 24.73 12.59
C GLU A 450 3.86 23.68 12.64
N TYR A 451 4.23 22.46 13.04
CA TYR A 451 3.26 21.40 13.24
C TYR A 451 2.26 21.79 14.33
N LYS A 452 0.98 21.80 13.97
CA LYS A 452 -0.13 21.95 14.91
C LYS A 452 -1.16 20.87 14.63
N TYR A 453 -1.49 20.10 15.67
CA TYR A 453 -2.58 19.15 15.57
C TYR A 453 -3.91 19.90 15.65
N LEU A 454 -4.71 19.80 14.59
CA LEU A 454 -6.10 20.22 14.61
C LEU A 454 -6.94 19.06 15.16
N GLU A 455 -7.64 19.32 16.27
CA GLU A 455 -8.53 18.35 16.88
C GLU A 455 -9.66 17.93 15.93
N ILE A 456 -10.14 16.71 16.12
CA ILE A 456 -11.25 16.12 15.37
C ILE A 456 -12.51 16.98 15.53
N GLU A 457 -13.16 17.30 14.42
CA GLU A 457 -14.39 18.07 14.42
C GLU A 457 -15.63 17.18 14.62
N GLU A 458 -16.63 17.67 15.36
CA GLU A 458 -17.87 16.93 15.54
C GLU A 458 -18.60 16.78 14.21
N GLY A 459 -18.96 15.56 13.84
CA GLY A 459 -19.69 15.26 12.61
C GLY A 459 -18.83 15.20 11.33
N GLU A 460 -17.50 15.34 11.40
CA GLU A 460 -16.61 15.30 10.22
C GLU A 460 -16.69 13.96 9.44
N ASN A 461 -17.14 12.89 10.12
CA ASN A 461 -17.32 11.54 9.56
C ASN A 461 -18.79 11.14 9.33
N SER A 462 -19.74 12.09 9.43
CA SER A 462 -21.19 11.81 9.34
C SER A 462 -21.61 11.07 8.05
N LYS A 463 -20.91 11.30 6.93
CA LYS A 463 -21.15 10.57 5.68
C LYS A 463 -20.93 9.06 5.80
N MET A 464 -20.09 8.60 6.71
CA MET A 464 -19.84 7.16 6.91
C MET A 464 -21.04 6.43 7.52
N GLU A 465 -22.01 7.16 8.09
CA GLU A 465 -23.27 6.61 8.58
C GLU A 465 -24.26 6.29 7.44
N ASP A 466 -24.08 6.91 6.26
CA ASP A 466 -24.87 6.62 5.06
C ASP A 466 -24.37 5.34 4.37
N THR A 467 -24.78 4.21 4.94
CA THR A 467 -24.42 2.88 4.44
C THR A 467 -25.04 2.56 3.08
N GLU A 468 -26.21 3.13 2.77
CA GLU A 468 -26.89 2.88 1.50
C GLU A 468 -26.11 3.49 0.34
N THR A 469 -25.70 4.75 0.45
CA THR A 469 -24.86 5.40 -0.55
C THR A 469 -23.49 4.74 -0.63
N ARG A 470 -22.89 4.39 0.51
CA ARG A 470 -21.61 3.66 0.54
C ARG A 470 -21.70 2.36 -0.25
N ASP A 471 -22.70 1.53 0.01
CA ASP A 471 -22.83 0.21 -0.61
C ASP A 471 -23.10 0.34 -2.11
N LYS A 472 -23.87 1.35 -2.54
CA LYS A 472 -24.05 1.70 -3.95
C LYS A 472 -22.72 2.08 -4.62
N LEU A 473 -21.94 2.98 -4.01
CA LEU A 473 -20.65 3.42 -4.56
C LEU A 473 -19.62 2.29 -4.58
N LEU A 474 -19.65 1.37 -3.61
CA LEU A 474 -18.84 0.15 -3.63
C LEU A 474 -19.23 -0.76 -4.80
N ALA A 475 -20.52 -0.95 -5.06
CA ALA A 475 -20.99 -1.74 -6.20
C ALA A 475 -20.58 -1.11 -7.54
N GLU A 476 -20.69 0.22 -7.68
CA GLU A 476 -20.21 0.95 -8.87
C GLU A 476 -18.70 0.76 -9.05
N ARG A 477 -17.93 0.85 -7.96
CA ARG A 477 -16.48 0.60 -7.99
C ARG A 477 -16.14 -0.82 -8.43
N GLN A 478 -16.87 -1.82 -7.92
CA GLN A 478 -16.69 -3.21 -8.29
C GLN A 478 -17.01 -3.46 -9.77
N ALA A 479 -18.01 -2.77 -10.33
CA ALA A 479 -18.32 -2.82 -11.75
C ALA A 479 -17.16 -2.26 -12.59
N LEU A 480 -16.63 -1.07 -12.23
CA LEU A 480 -15.45 -0.49 -12.90
C LEU A 480 -14.22 -1.41 -12.81
N ALA A 481 -13.95 -1.99 -11.65
CA ALA A 481 -12.87 -2.95 -11.46
C ALA A 481 -13.02 -4.18 -12.38
N LYS A 482 -14.26 -4.68 -12.55
CA LYS A 482 -14.55 -5.76 -13.49
C LYS A 482 -14.32 -5.33 -14.94
N GLU A 483 -14.75 -4.14 -15.34
CA GLU A 483 -14.51 -3.63 -16.70
C GLU A 483 -13.01 -3.51 -16.99
N ILE A 484 -12.21 -3.01 -16.04
CA ILE A 484 -10.75 -2.95 -16.13
C ILE A 484 -10.15 -4.35 -16.27
N GLN A 485 -10.65 -5.31 -15.49
CA GLN A 485 -10.23 -6.71 -15.57
C GLN A 485 -10.49 -7.30 -16.97
N ASP A 486 -11.68 -7.08 -17.51
CA ASP A 486 -12.08 -7.63 -18.81
C ASP A 486 -11.26 -7.02 -19.95
N ILE A 487 -11.08 -5.69 -19.97
CA ILE A 487 -10.20 -5.04 -20.97
C ILE A 487 -8.73 -5.42 -20.77
N THR A 488 -8.32 -5.80 -19.55
CA THR A 488 -6.98 -6.31 -19.28
C THR A 488 -6.73 -7.64 -19.96
N ILE A 489 -7.71 -8.55 -19.88
CA ILE A 489 -7.72 -9.83 -20.58
C ILE A 489 -7.67 -9.60 -22.10
N GLU A 490 -8.44 -8.65 -22.62
CA GLU A 490 -8.42 -8.29 -24.05
C GLU A 490 -7.06 -7.74 -24.50
N TRP A 491 -6.45 -6.84 -23.73
CA TRP A 491 -5.11 -6.31 -24.02
C TRP A 491 -4.05 -7.42 -24.09
N ILE A 492 -4.08 -8.35 -23.13
CA ILE A 492 -3.18 -9.50 -23.10
C ILE A 492 -3.43 -10.41 -24.32
N ARG A 493 -4.69 -10.71 -24.63
CA ARG A 493 -5.09 -11.50 -25.79
C ARG A 493 -4.57 -10.89 -27.10
N ALA A 494 -4.83 -9.60 -27.32
CA ALA A 494 -4.38 -8.88 -28.51
C ALA A 494 -2.85 -8.89 -28.62
N SER A 495 -2.15 -8.79 -27.48
CA SER A 495 -0.68 -8.90 -27.41
C SER A 495 -0.17 -10.28 -27.81
N PHE A 496 -0.83 -11.36 -27.37
CA PHE A 496 -0.51 -12.73 -27.78
C PHE A 496 -0.76 -12.97 -29.28
N LYS A 497 -1.84 -12.40 -29.83
CA LYS A 497 -2.16 -12.45 -31.26
C LYS A 497 -1.32 -11.51 -32.12
N LYS A 498 -0.59 -10.58 -31.50
CA LYS A 498 0.22 -9.54 -32.16
C LYS A 498 -0.62 -8.63 -33.05
N GLU A 499 -1.79 -8.20 -32.55
CA GLU A 499 -2.74 -7.34 -33.25
C GLU A 499 -2.53 -5.86 -32.83
N PRO A 500 -1.69 -5.07 -33.51
CA PRO A 500 -1.25 -3.76 -33.02
C PRO A 500 -2.40 -2.76 -32.81
N GLU A 501 -3.40 -2.75 -33.69
CA GLU A 501 -4.56 -1.87 -33.57
C GLU A 501 -5.42 -2.22 -32.34
N ALA A 502 -5.65 -3.53 -32.12
CA ALA A 502 -6.39 -4.00 -30.95
C ALA A 502 -5.62 -3.77 -29.64
N ILE A 503 -4.29 -3.92 -29.66
CA ILE A 503 -3.43 -3.57 -28.51
C ILE A 503 -3.57 -2.09 -28.17
N SER A 504 -3.48 -1.21 -29.16
CA SER A 504 -3.60 0.24 -28.97
C SER A 504 -4.98 0.62 -28.42
N ALA A 505 -6.05 0.11 -29.02
CA ALA A 505 -7.42 0.37 -28.58
C ALA A 505 -7.66 -0.12 -27.13
N ALA A 506 -7.15 -1.31 -26.79
CA ALA A 506 -7.28 -1.84 -25.44
C ALA A 506 -6.50 -1.00 -24.41
N LYS A 507 -5.31 -0.50 -24.76
CA LYS A 507 -4.53 0.41 -23.89
C LYS A 507 -5.26 1.74 -23.64
N GLU A 508 -5.82 2.36 -24.68
CA GLU A 508 -6.58 3.61 -24.56
C GLU A 508 -7.84 3.44 -23.68
N LYS A 509 -8.60 2.36 -23.92
CA LYS A 509 -9.77 2.03 -23.10
C LYS A 509 -9.40 1.72 -21.65
N ARG A 510 -8.32 0.97 -21.41
CA ARG A 510 -7.75 0.74 -20.07
C ARG A 510 -7.41 2.05 -19.37
N GLN A 511 -6.69 2.93 -20.04
CA GLN A 511 -6.29 4.23 -19.47
C GLN A 511 -7.52 5.05 -19.06
N THR A 512 -8.55 5.07 -19.91
CA THR A 512 -9.82 5.75 -19.62
C THR A 512 -10.51 5.16 -18.39
N LEU A 513 -10.62 3.83 -18.30
CA LEU A 513 -11.26 3.16 -17.17
C LEU A 513 -10.47 3.32 -15.86
N VAL A 514 -9.15 3.26 -15.91
CA VAL A 514 -8.28 3.50 -14.74
C VAL A 514 -8.49 4.93 -14.21
N GLU A 515 -8.60 5.91 -15.10
CA GLU A 515 -8.87 7.29 -14.71
C GLU A 515 -10.28 7.45 -14.09
N GLN A 516 -11.28 6.73 -14.60
CA GLN A 516 -12.60 6.67 -13.98
C GLN A 516 -12.56 6.02 -12.58
N LEU A 517 -11.84 4.90 -12.42
CA LEU A 517 -11.66 4.23 -11.13
C LEU A 517 -10.98 5.14 -10.10
N ARG A 518 -10.00 5.93 -10.54
CA ARG A 518 -9.30 6.93 -9.71
C ARG A 518 -10.25 8.02 -9.22
N LYS A 519 -11.00 8.66 -10.13
CA LYS A 519 -11.99 9.68 -9.77
C LYS A 519 -13.06 9.13 -8.83
N GLN A 520 -13.55 7.94 -9.13
CA GLN A 520 -14.60 7.29 -8.35
C GLN A 520 -14.16 7.03 -6.91
N TYR A 521 -12.87 6.71 -6.67
CA TYR A 521 -12.36 6.56 -5.31
C TYR A 521 -12.62 7.80 -4.46
N TRP A 522 -12.42 9.00 -5.00
CA TRP A 522 -12.61 10.24 -4.25
C TRP A 522 -14.08 10.61 -4.03
N VAL A 523 -14.99 10.02 -4.79
CA VAL A 523 -16.44 10.07 -4.51
C VAL A 523 -16.80 9.11 -3.36
N LEU A 524 -16.17 7.93 -3.33
CA LEU A 524 -16.37 6.89 -2.31
C LEU A 524 -15.68 7.23 -0.98
N ASP A 525 -14.52 7.86 -1.01
CA ASP A 525 -13.62 8.10 0.13
C ASP A 525 -14.33 8.64 1.40
N PRO A 526 -15.22 9.65 1.31
CA PRO A 526 -15.93 10.18 2.48
C PRO A 526 -16.84 9.17 3.20
N TYR A 527 -17.15 8.04 2.58
CA TYR A 527 -18.05 7.01 3.11
C TYR A 527 -17.30 5.79 3.68
N ILE A 528 -15.99 5.67 3.43
CA ILE A 528 -15.21 4.46 3.78
C ILE A 528 -13.97 4.75 4.63
N ARG A 529 -13.56 6.00 4.76
CA ARG A 529 -12.35 6.38 5.49
C ARG A 529 -12.64 7.51 6.47
N ALA A 530 -12.19 7.36 7.71
CA ALA A 530 -12.22 8.43 8.69
C ALA A 530 -11.34 9.62 8.24
N ARG A 531 -11.81 10.85 8.49
CA ARG A 531 -11.05 12.07 8.21
C ARG A 531 -9.79 12.10 9.08
N SER A 532 -8.70 12.55 8.45
CA SER A 532 -7.39 12.70 9.06
C SER A 532 -7.09 14.17 9.34
N LEU A 533 -6.02 14.43 10.08
CA LEU A 533 -5.43 15.76 10.20
C LEU A 533 -5.26 16.47 8.84
N TYR A 534 -4.89 15.73 7.79
CA TYR A 534 -4.62 16.32 6.47
C TYR A 534 -5.88 16.70 5.70
N ASP A 535 -7.03 16.08 6.03
CA ASP A 535 -8.33 16.56 5.56
C ASP A 535 -8.66 17.89 6.27
N ARG A 536 -8.46 17.99 7.59
CA ARG A 536 -8.71 19.21 8.38
C ARG A 536 -7.76 20.37 8.04
N LEU A 537 -6.51 20.07 7.71
CA LEU A 537 -5.55 21.05 7.20
C LEU A 537 -5.84 21.47 5.75
N ASN A 538 -6.88 20.90 5.11
CA ASN A 538 -7.23 21.15 3.71
C ASN A 538 -6.07 20.83 2.74
N ILE A 539 -5.23 19.86 3.11
CA ILE A 539 -4.18 19.29 2.27
C ILE A 539 -4.78 18.24 1.35
N VAL A 540 -5.60 17.34 1.89
CA VAL A 540 -6.43 16.41 1.11
C VAL A 540 -7.77 17.10 0.85
N GLN A 541 -8.02 17.46 -0.40
CA GLN A 541 -9.25 18.14 -0.82
C GLN A 541 -10.16 17.19 -1.61
N GLY A 542 -11.40 17.64 -1.85
CA GLY A 542 -12.34 16.92 -2.69
C GLY A 542 -11.76 16.59 -4.08
N GLU A 543 -12.28 15.52 -4.69
CA GLU A 543 -11.85 15.02 -6.00
C GLU A 543 -10.39 14.56 -6.08
N GLY A 544 -9.71 14.41 -4.92
CA GLY A 544 -8.33 13.94 -4.86
C GLY A 544 -7.30 15.00 -5.17
N LYS A 545 -7.69 16.28 -5.10
CA LYS A 545 -6.73 17.37 -5.16
C LYS A 545 -5.91 17.39 -3.88
N ILE A 546 -4.60 17.28 -4.02
CA ILE A 546 -3.64 17.43 -2.92
C ILE A 546 -3.06 18.83 -3.01
N GLU A 547 -3.03 19.57 -1.91
CA GLU A 547 -2.40 20.89 -1.81
C GLU A 547 -1.45 20.85 -0.61
N PHE A 548 -0.15 20.75 -0.86
CA PHE A 548 0.84 20.63 0.20
C PHE A 548 1.04 21.93 0.99
N TYR A 549 0.65 23.07 0.41
CA TYR A 549 0.79 24.40 1.01
C TYR A 549 -0.52 25.18 0.88
N PRO A 550 -1.60 24.74 1.55
CA PRO A 550 -2.90 25.38 1.44
C PRO A 550 -2.78 26.83 1.94
N GLY A 551 -3.19 27.77 1.09
CA GLY A 551 -2.80 29.18 1.17
C GLY A 551 -2.67 29.74 2.59
N ALA A 552 -1.43 30.05 2.97
CA ALA A 552 -1.08 30.71 4.23
C ALA A 552 -1.87 32.02 4.44
N ASP A 553 -2.32 32.66 3.35
CA ASP A 553 -3.09 33.92 3.35
C ASP A 553 -4.51 33.82 3.94
N LYS A 554 -5.04 32.61 4.20
CA LYS A 554 -6.34 32.46 4.88
C LYS A 554 -6.23 32.29 6.40
N ALA A 555 -5.06 31.90 6.92
CA ALA A 555 -4.84 31.82 8.37
C ALA A 555 -4.91 33.23 9.01
N ASP A 556 -4.42 34.26 8.31
CA ASP A 556 -4.49 35.66 8.76
C ASP A 556 -5.90 36.27 8.81
N LYS A 557 -6.92 35.58 8.26
CA LYS A 557 -8.33 36.01 8.35
C LYS A 557 -9.10 35.35 9.50
N ALA A 558 -8.61 34.23 10.03
CA ALA A 558 -9.21 33.60 11.21
C ALA A 558 -8.79 34.30 12.51
N ASP A 559 -7.59 34.87 12.56
CA ASP A 559 -7.10 35.68 13.71
C ASP A 559 -7.66 37.12 13.75
N LYS A 560 -8.61 37.45 12.86
CA LYS A 560 -9.28 38.76 12.81
C LYS A 560 -10.82 38.68 12.80
N ALA A 561 -11.40 37.52 13.12
CA ALA A 561 -12.86 37.34 13.23
C ALA A 561 -13.30 37.10 14.66
#